data_AF-A0A4Y9EME0-F1
#
_entry.id   AF-A0A4Y9EME0-F1
#
_cell.length_a   1.000
_cell.length_b   1.000
_cell.length_c   1.000
_cell.angle_alpha   90.00
_cell.angle_beta   90.00
_cell.angle_gamma   90.00
#
_symmetry.space_group_name_H-M   'P 1'
#
loop_
_entity.id
_entity.type
_entity.pdbx_description
1 polymer ?
#
loop_
_entity_poly.entity_id
_entity_poly.type
_entity_poly.pdbx_seq_one_letter_code
_entity_poly.pdbx_strand_id
1 'polypeptide(L)' 'MWCAHLARKGKLVTNHLAALSAKHAQIEASLHQETLRPMPDTVRVARLKREKLRIKEEMSLTA' A
#
# COMPACT_ATOMS: atom_id res chain seq x y z
N MET A 1 -7.07 -12.36 -5.47
CA MET A 1 -6.58 -12.69 -4.11
C MET A 1 -5.76 -11.50 -3.60
N TRP A 2 -6.35 -10.35 -3.29
CA TRP A 2 -6.98 -9.99 -2.01
C TRP A 2 -7.81 -8.73 -2.25
N CYS A 3 -9.13 -8.84 -2.31
CA CYS A 3 -10.08 -7.73 -2.18
C CYS A 3 -11.49 -8.34 -2.22
N ALA A 4 -11.82 -9.21 -1.27
CA ALA A 4 -13.21 -9.63 -1.10
C ALA A 4 -13.43 -10.07 0.34
N HIS A 5 -14.43 -9.44 0.95
CA HIS A 5 -15.11 -9.84 2.16
C HIS A 5 -14.41 -9.48 3.48
N LEU A 6 -14.85 -8.38 4.11
CA LEU A 6 -15.18 -8.25 5.54
C LEU A 6 -15.63 -6.78 5.73
N ALA A 7 -16.92 -6.48 5.63
CA ALA A 7 -17.87 -6.50 6.75
C ALA A 7 -17.50 -5.52 7.89
N ARG A 8 -18.04 -4.30 7.78
CA ARG A 8 -18.89 -3.67 8.80
C ARG A 8 -18.53 -4.01 10.28
N LYS A 9 -17.56 -3.31 10.90
CA LYS A 9 -17.58 -2.80 12.31
C LYS A 9 -16.36 -1.89 12.58
N GLY A 10 -16.60 -0.69 13.15
CA GLY A 10 -15.59 0.11 13.87
C GLY A 10 -15.09 1.40 13.19
N LYS A 11 -15.89 2.48 13.20
CA LYS A 11 -15.61 3.78 12.51
C LYS A 11 -14.21 4.40 12.68
N LEU A 12 -13.45 4.11 13.75
CA LEU A 12 -12.12 4.69 14.02
C LEU A 12 -10.96 3.82 13.51
N VAL A 13 -10.95 2.52 13.82
CA VAL A 13 -9.97 1.55 13.29
C VAL A 13 -10.09 1.46 11.77
N THR A 14 -11.32 1.55 11.24
CA THR A 14 -11.54 1.60 9.79
C THR A 14 -10.92 2.83 9.13
N ASN A 15 -10.85 3.97 9.83
CA ASN A 15 -10.33 5.21 9.25
C ASN A 15 -8.79 5.18 9.19
N HIS A 16 -8.14 4.66 10.23
CA HIS A 16 -6.69 4.43 10.21
C HIS A 16 -6.30 3.39 9.15
N LEU A 17 -7.02 2.26 9.08
CA LEU A 17 -6.80 1.24 8.06
C LEU A 17 -7.09 1.76 6.64
N ALA A 18 -8.11 2.61 6.46
CA ALA A 18 -8.41 3.25 5.18
C ALA A 18 -7.29 4.21 4.75
N ALA A 19 -6.74 4.99 5.68
CA ALA A 19 -5.60 5.87 5.40
C ALA A 19 -4.34 5.07 5.00
N LEU A 20 -4.05 3.96 5.70
CA LEU A 20 -2.95 3.06 5.34
C LEU A 20 -3.18 2.39 3.98
N SER A 21 -4.41 1.94 3.70
CA SER A 21 -4.79 1.35 2.42
C SER A 21 -4.67 2.34 1.25
N ALA A 22 -5.08 3.60 1.46
CA ALA A 22 -4.92 4.68 0.48
C ALA A 22 -3.43 4.95 0.18
N LYS A 23 -2.58 5.02 1.21
CA LYS A 23 -1.13 5.15 1.03
C LYS A 23 -0.53 3.97 0.27
N HIS A 24 -0.95 2.73 0.61
CA HIS A 24 -0.52 1.53 -0.09
C HIS A 24 -0.90 1.57 -1.58
N ALA A 25 -2.15 1.93 -1.90
CA ALA A 25 -2.62 2.07 -3.28
C ALA A 25 -1.81 3.12 -4.07
N GLN A 26 -1.46 4.24 -3.44
CA GLN A 26 -0.63 5.29 -4.07
C GLN A 26 0.80 4.81 -4.37
N ILE A 27 1.40 4.03 -3.47
CA ILE A 27 2.73 3.45 -3.67
C ILE A 27 2.71 2.39 -4.77
N GLU A 28 1.70 1.54 -4.81
CA GLU A 28 1.51 0.56 -5.88
C GLU A 28 1.34 1.23 -7.24
N ALA A 29 0.54 2.29 -7.32
CA ALA A 29 0.36 3.06 -8.55
C ALA A 29 1.69 3.70 -9.01
N SER A 30 2.45 4.27 -8.07
CA SER A 30 3.75 4.87 -8.35
C SER A 30 4.77 3.84 -8.82
N LEU A 31 4.77 2.64 -8.21
CA LEU A 31 5.64 1.54 -8.58
C LEU A 31 5.27 1.01 -9.97
N HIS A 32 3.98 0.85 -10.26
CA HIS A 32 3.49 0.42 -11.56
C HIS A 32 3.91 1.41 -12.66
N GLN A 33 3.69 2.71 -12.44
CA GLN A 33 4.12 3.75 -13.37
C GLN A 33 5.63 3.73 -13.61
N GLU A 34 6.44 3.51 -12.58
CA GLU A 34 7.89 3.43 -12.71
C GLU A 34 8.33 2.17 -13.46
N THR A 35 7.66 1.03 -13.25
CA THR A 35 7.96 -0.23 -13.96
C THR A 35 7.54 -0.22 -15.43
N LEU A 36 6.58 0.62 -15.81
CA LEU A 36 6.17 0.79 -17.20
C LEU A 36 7.14 1.65 -18.00
N ARG A 37 8.07 2.35 -17.34
CA ARG A 37 9.08 3.16 -18.04
C ARG A 37 10.12 2.24 -18.67
N PRO A 38 10.58 2.54 -19.90
CA PRO A 38 11.61 1.77 -20.58
C PRO A 38 12.95 1.79 -19.85
N MET A 39 13.20 2.81 -19.02
CA MET A 39 14.32 2.85 -18.09
C MET A 39 13.82 3.20 -16.68
N PRO A 40 13.53 2.19 -15.84
CA PRO A 40 13.02 2.41 -14.50
C PRO A 40 14.12 2.94 -13.58
N ASP A 41 13.80 3.95 -12.75
CA ASP A 41 14.69 4.37 -11.67
C ASP A 41 14.71 3.29 -10.57
N THR A 42 15.77 2.49 -10.56
CA THR A 42 15.93 1.36 -9.65
C THR A 42 16.01 1.79 -8.18
N VAL A 43 16.54 2.98 -7.88
CA VAL A 43 16.60 3.54 -6.53
C VAL A 43 15.20 3.91 -6.06
N ARG A 44 14.42 4.56 -6.93
CA ARG A 44 13.03 4.90 -6.67
C ARG A 44 12.16 3.67 -6.49
N VAL A 45 12.31 2.66 -7.35
CA VAL A 45 11.59 1.37 -7.21
C VAL A 45 11.96 0.67 -5.91
N ALA A 46 13.25 0.61 -5.54
CA ALA A 46 13.69 -0.02 -4.30
C ALA A 46 13.13 0.70 -3.06
N ARG A 47 13.09 2.04 -3.09
CA ARG A 47 12.49 2.84 -2.02
C ARG A 47 10.99 2.57 -1.90
N LEU A 48 10.25 2.61 -3.00
CA LEU A 48 8.81 2.33 -3.04
C LEU A 48 8.48 0.92 -2.53
N LYS A 49 9.30 -0.09 -2.87
CA LYS A 49 9.14 -1.47 -2.36
C LYS A 49 9.33 -1.55 -0.84
N ARG A 50 10.32 -0.86 -0.28
CA ARG A 50 10.52 -0.80 1.19
C ARG A 50 9.35 -0.12 1.88
N GLU A 51 8.84 0.95 1.30
CA GLU A 51 7.72 1.71 1.85
C GLU A 51 6.41 0.89 1.81
N LYS A 52 6.19 0.11 0.75
CA LYS A 52 5.12 -0.89 0.67
C LYS A 52 5.20 -1.91 1.81
N LEU A 53 6.39 -2.46 2.08
CA LEU A 53 6.58 -3.44 3.16
C LEU A 53 6.23 -2.85 4.53
N ARG A 54 6.70 -1.64 4.83
CA ARG A 54 6.38 -0.94 6.09
C ARG A 54 4.88 -0.73 6.27
N ILE A 55 4.18 -0.24 5.25
CA ILE A 55 2.74 -0.03 5.34
C ILE A 55 1.99 -1.36 5.47
N LYS A 56 2.47 -2.43 4.82
CA LYS A 56 1.91 -3.76 4.99
C LYS A 56 2.06 -4.25 6.43
N GLU A 57 3.21 -4.04 7.05
CA GLU A 57 3.46 -4.34 8.46
C GLU A 57 2.56 -3.50 9.37
N GLU A 58 2.46 -2.20 9.14
CA GLU A 58 1.57 -1.30 9.90
C GLU A 58 0.10 -1.71 9.80
N MET A 59 -0.36 -2.14 8.61
CA MET A 59 -1.71 -2.67 8.41
C MET A 59 -1.92 -3.98 9.18
N SER A 60 -0.93 -4.87 9.20
CA SER A 60 -0.98 -6.12 9.96
C SER A 60 -0.94 -5.90 11.47
N LEU A 61 -0.24 -4.87 11.94
CA LEU A 61 -0.17 -4.50 13.36
C LEU A 61 -1.44 -3.77 13.84
N THR A 62 -2.16 -3.10 12.93
CA THR A 62 -3.39 -2.37 13.24
C THR A 62 -4.65 -3.26 13.19
N ALA A 63 -4.57 -4.41 12.51
CA ALA A 63 -5.67 -5.36 12.31
C ALA A 63 -5.84 -6.30 13.51
#